data_AF-A0A919EZV9-F1
#
_entry.id   AF-A0A919EZV9-F1
#
_cell.length_a   1.000
_cell.length_b   1.000
_cell.length_c   1.000
_cell.angle_alpha   90.00
_cell.angle_beta   90.00
_cell.angle_gamma   90.00
#
_symmetry.space_group_name_H-M   'P 1'
#
loop_
_entity.id
_entity.type
_entity.pdbx_description
1 polymer ?
#
loop_
_entity_poly.entity_id
_entity_poly.type
_entity_poly.pdbx_seq_one_letter_code
_entity_poly.pdbx_strand_id
1 'polypeptide(L)'
;MSDPMTRLDALRFARRVVAEHTARQLAAIDQWIADEERREAEQHTGRERRPAKPAWLLEPGLNREAPAVYVHRGGCWNAGGRSHGIDQAGVRQALADGVAACPHCRPDTALD
;
A
#
# COMPACT_ATOMS: atom_id res chain seq x y z
N MET A 1 -12.45 -7.57 -65.79
CA MET A 1 -12.68 -8.88 -65.15
C MET A 1 -11.48 -9.13 -64.25
N SER A 2 -11.66 -9.07 -62.93
CA SER A 2 -10.57 -9.31 -61.99
C SER A 2 -10.19 -10.79 -62.01
N ASP A 3 -8.90 -11.08 -62.16
CA ASP A 3 -8.35 -12.43 -62.08
C ASP A 3 -8.67 -13.04 -60.70
N PRO A 4 -9.26 -14.25 -60.61
CA PRO A 4 -9.55 -14.87 -59.32
C PRO A 4 -8.26 -15.09 -58.51
N MET A 5 -8.28 -14.67 -57.24
CA MET A 5 -7.15 -14.86 -56.33
C MET A 5 -6.66 -16.30 -56.33
N THR A 6 -5.36 -16.48 -56.54
CA THR A 6 -4.75 -17.80 -56.47
C THR A 6 -4.66 -18.26 -55.01
N ARG A 7 -4.52 -19.58 -54.79
CA ARG A 7 -4.26 -20.13 -53.45
C ARG A 7 -2.98 -19.56 -52.82
N LEU A 8 -1.98 -19.23 -53.63
CA LEU A 8 -0.73 -18.62 -53.16
C LEU A 8 -0.97 -17.20 -52.62
N ASP A 9 -1.82 -16.42 -53.28
CA ASP A 9 -2.17 -15.07 -52.83
C ASP A 9 -2.94 -15.09 -51.51
N ALA A 10 -3.87 -16.03 -51.37
CA ALA A 10 -4.61 -16.25 -50.13
C ALA A 10 -3.66 -16.61 -48.96
N LEU A 11 -2.68 -17.49 -49.18
CA LEU A 11 -1.70 -17.86 -48.15
C LEU A 11 -0.76 -16.70 -47.78
N ARG A 12 -0.31 -15.91 -48.76
CA ARG A 12 0.50 -14.71 -48.51
C ARG A 12 -0.28 -13.67 -47.72
N PHE A 13 -1.55 -13.48 -48.04
CA PHE A 13 -2.44 -12.60 -47.29
C PHE A 13 -2.63 -13.08 -45.85
N ALA A 14 -2.98 -14.36 -45.65
CA ALA A 14 -3.15 -14.95 -44.33
C ALA A 14 -1.88 -14.78 -43.48
N ARG A 15 -0.70 -15.03 -44.05
CA ARG A 15 0.59 -14.83 -43.36
C ARG A 15 0.76 -13.39 -42.88
N ARG A 16 0.47 -12.38 -43.72
CA ARG A 16 0.59 -10.96 -43.34
C ARG A 16 -0.37 -10.61 -42.22
N VAL A 17 -1.63 -11.02 -42.35
CA VAL A 17 -2.67 -10.77 -41.34
C VAL A 17 -2.28 -11.36 -40.00
N VAL A 18 -1.85 -12.63 -39.98
CA VAL A 18 -1.41 -13.29 -38.74
C VAL A 18 -0.19 -12.58 -38.17
N ALA A 19 0.83 -12.29 -38.98
CA ALA A 19 2.04 -11.63 -38.50
C ALA A 19 1.73 -10.25 -37.88
N GLU A 20 0.91 -9.44 -38.54
CA GLU A 20 0.51 -8.13 -38.01
C GLU A 20 -0.36 -8.26 -36.75
N HIS A 21 -1.28 -9.23 -36.72
CA HIS A 21 -2.10 -9.48 -35.55
C HIS A 21 -1.27 -9.89 -34.35
N THR A 22 -0.37 -10.87 -34.52
CA THR A 22 0.55 -11.32 -33.48
C THR A 22 1.45 -10.19 -33.00
N ALA A 23 1.98 -9.37 -33.91
CA ALA A 23 2.81 -8.22 -33.52
C ALA A 23 2.05 -7.23 -32.61
N ARG A 24 0.78 -6.92 -32.94
CA ARG A 24 -0.07 -6.07 -32.09
C ARG A 24 -0.37 -6.71 -30.74
N GLN A 25 -0.64 -8.02 -30.72
CA GLN A 25 -0.92 -8.74 -29.49
C GLN A 25 0.30 -8.81 -28.57
N LEU A 26 1.48 -9.10 -29.12
CA LEU A 26 2.73 -9.09 -28.35
C LEU A 26 2.99 -7.71 -27.76
N ALA A 27 2.87 -6.65 -28.56
CA ALA A 27 3.04 -5.29 -28.04
C ALA A 27 2.06 -4.94 -26.90
N ALA A 28 0.81 -5.41 -26.96
CA ALA A 28 -0.14 -5.22 -25.87
C ALA A 28 0.24 -6.02 -24.61
N ILE A 29 0.68 -7.27 -24.78
CA ILE A 29 1.15 -8.12 -23.68
C ILE A 29 2.39 -7.51 -23.02
N ASP A 30 3.35 -7.05 -23.81
CA ASP A 30 4.58 -6.41 -23.31
C ASP A 30 4.26 -5.17 -22.47
N GLN A 31 3.25 -4.37 -22.87
CA GLN A 31 2.77 -3.24 -22.08
C GLN A 31 2.16 -3.68 -20.75
N TRP A 32 1.33 -4.73 -20.75
CA TRP A 32 0.75 -5.26 -19.51
C TRP A 32 1.81 -5.83 -18.57
N ILE A 33 2.83 -6.50 -19.10
CA ILE A 33 3.97 -6.98 -18.32
C ILE A 33 4.68 -5.80 -17.67
N ALA A 34 5.04 -4.77 -18.45
CA ALA A 34 5.72 -3.59 -17.92
C ALA A 34 4.88 -2.85 -16.87
N ASP A 35 3.55 -2.83 -17.02
CA ASP A 35 2.64 -2.26 -16.03
C ASP A 35 2.65 -3.06 -14.72
N GLU A 36 2.63 -4.38 -14.81
CA GLU A 36 2.64 -5.24 -13.63
C GLU A 36 4.00 -5.24 -12.92
N GLU A 37 5.11 -5.27 -13.66
CA GLU A 37 6.46 -5.13 -13.11
C GLU A 37 6.62 -3.81 -12.33
N ARG A 38 6.06 -2.70 -12.83
CA ARG A 38 6.06 -1.42 -12.09
C ARG A 38 5.27 -1.53 -10.78
N ARG A 39 4.08 -2.14 -10.80
CA ARG A 39 3.27 -2.34 -9.59
C ARG A 39 3.99 -3.21 -8.57
N GLU A 40 4.65 -4.27 -9.00
CA GLU A 40 5.44 -5.13 -8.11
C GLU A 40 6.63 -4.38 -7.51
N ALA A 41 7.35 -3.60 -8.32
CA ALA A 41 8.46 -2.77 -7.85
C ALA A 41 8.00 -1.70 -6.85
N GLU A 42 6.87 -1.04 -7.10
CA GLU A 42 6.26 -0.08 -6.17
C GLU A 42 5.84 -0.75 -4.87
N GLN A 43 5.24 -1.94 -4.92
CA GLN A 43 4.88 -2.71 -3.74
C GLN A 43 6.10 -3.14 -2.94
N HIS A 44 7.15 -3.63 -3.61
CA HIS A 44 8.41 -4.02 -2.97
C HIS A 44 9.04 -2.81 -2.26
N THR A 45 9.19 -1.71 -3.00
CA THR A 45 9.69 -0.43 -2.49
C THR A 45 8.85 0.05 -1.32
N GLY A 46 7.52 -0.05 -1.41
CA GLY A 46 6.60 0.35 -0.36
C GLY A 46 6.73 -0.53 0.90
N ARG A 47 7.05 -1.81 0.77
CA ARG A 47 7.32 -2.71 1.91
C ARG A 47 8.67 -2.40 2.55
N GLU A 48 9.72 -2.21 1.77
CA GLU A 48 11.07 -1.90 2.26
C GLU A 48 11.15 -0.52 2.92
N ARG A 49 10.50 0.48 2.31
CA ARG A 49 10.49 1.87 2.81
C ARG A 49 9.37 2.11 3.83
N ARG A 50 8.56 1.11 4.18
CA ARG A 50 7.50 1.29 5.17
C ARG A 50 8.14 1.68 6.50
N PRO A 51 7.78 2.84 7.09
CA PRO A 51 8.26 3.18 8.42
C PRO A 51 7.92 2.06 9.40
N ALA A 52 8.83 1.80 10.33
CA ALA A 52 8.54 0.91 11.44
C ALA A 52 7.24 1.38 12.12
N LYS A 53 6.36 0.43 12.48
CA LYS A 53 5.15 0.77 13.23
C LYS A 53 5.58 1.50 14.52
N PRO A 54 4.92 2.61 14.89
CA PRO A 54 5.29 3.34 16.08
C PRO A 54 5.12 2.44 17.31
N ALA A 55 6.11 2.46 18.20
CA ALA A 55 6.10 1.68 19.43
C ALA A 55 5.05 2.19 20.43
N TRP A 56 4.56 3.42 20.24
CA TRP A 56 3.60 4.09 21.10
C TRP A 56 2.59 4.87 20.28
N LEU A 57 1.35 4.94 20.76
CA LEU A 57 0.26 5.62 20.11
C LEU A 57 -0.44 6.55 21.09
N LEU A 58 -0.85 7.73 20.62
CA LEU A 58 -1.71 8.65 21.35
C LEU A 58 -3.11 8.63 20.72
N GLU A 59 -4.11 8.32 21.52
CA GLU A 59 -5.51 8.30 21.09
C GLU A 59 -6.16 9.67 21.36
N PRO A 60 -6.56 10.41 20.30
CA PRO A 60 -7.21 11.70 20.47
C PRO A 60 -8.66 11.54 20.97
N GLY A 61 -9.16 12.57 21.63
CA GLY A 61 -10.57 12.68 21.98
C GLY A 61 -11.50 12.68 20.76
N LEU A 62 -12.80 12.59 20.99
CA LEU A 62 -13.80 12.48 19.91
C LEU A 62 -13.77 13.67 18.94
N ASN A 63 -13.55 14.88 19.47
CA ASN A 63 -13.50 16.12 18.70
C ASN A 63 -12.08 16.68 18.59
N ARG A 64 -11.84 17.57 17.61
CA ARG A 64 -10.51 18.15 17.33
C ARG A 64 -9.90 18.90 18.52
N GLU A 65 -10.74 19.47 19.39
CA GLU A 65 -10.35 20.22 20.58
C GLU A 65 -10.38 19.36 21.86
N ALA A 66 -10.88 18.13 21.77
CA ALA A 66 -10.95 17.25 22.93
C ALA A 66 -9.54 16.75 23.30
N PRO A 67 -9.21 16.70 24.60
CA PRO A 67 -7.93 16.18 25.05
C PRO A 67 -7.74 14.72 24.64
N ALA A 68 -6.49 14.28 24.55
CA ALA A 68 -6.18 12.87 24.34
C ALA A 68 -6.73 12.01 25.47
N VAL A 69 -7.20 10.82 25.12
CA VAL A 69 -7.91 9.93 26.06
C VAL A 69 -6.99 8.86 26.62
N TYR A 70 -6.21 8.23 25.73
CA TYR A 70 -5.32 7.15 26.12
C TYR A 70 -3.97 7.21 25.41
N VAL A 71 -2.92 6.87 26.14
CA VAL A 71 -1.67 6.39 25.58
C VAL A 71 -1.78 4.87 25.39
N HIS A 72 -1.21 4.34 24.30
CA HIS A 72 -1.14 2.90 24.03
C HIS A 72 0.27 2.46 23.62
N ARG A 73 0.57 1.17 23.79
CA ARG A 73 1.65 0.51 23.05
C ARG A 73 1.26 0.31 21.59
N GLY A 74 2.26 0.31 20.72
CA GLY A 74 2.12 -0.01 19.31
C GLY A 74 1.46 -1.38 19.13
N GLY A 75 0.43 -1.44 18.27
CA GLY A 75 -0.32 -2.67 18.00
C GLY A 75 -1.36 -3.05 19.06
N CYS A 76 -1.67 -2.18 20.02
CA CYS A 76 -2.80 -2.39 20.93
C CYS A 76 -4.11 -2.57 20.14
N TRP A 77 -4.82 -3.68 20.37
CA TRP A 77 -6.08 -3.98 19.70
C TRP A 77 -7.20 -3.00 20.06
N ASN A 78 -7.08 -2.35 21.23
CA ASN A 78 -8.05 -1.37 21.73
C ASN A 78 -7.65 0.08 21.38
N ALA A 79 -6.60 0.30 20.59
CA ALA A 79 -6.27 1.65 20.13
C ALA A 79 -7.28 2.08 19.06
N GLY A 80 -7.90 3.25 19.26
CA GLY A 80 -8.81 3.81 18.26
C GLY A 80 -8.12 4.04 16.91
N GLY A 81 -8.84 3.88 15.80
CA GLY A 81 -8.28 4.00 14.44
C GLY A 81 -7.71 5.39 14.09
N ARG A 82 -8.00 6.41 14.91
CA ARG A 82 -7.45 7.78 14.78
C ARG A 82 -6.18 8.01 15.61
N SER A 83 -5.70 6.99 16.30
CA SER A 83 -4.47 7.10 17.09
C SER A 83 -3.27 7.33 16.18
N HIS A 84 -2.33 8.17 16.61
CA HIS A 84 -1.12 8.48 15.86
C HIS A 84 0.13 8.14 16.67
N GLY A 85 1.23 7.90 15.97
CA GLY A 85 2.51 7.54 16.59
C GLY A 85 3.11 8.69 17.38
N ILE A 86 3.61 8.39 18.57
CA ILE A 86 4.44 9.28 19.39
C ILE A 86 5.72 8.56 19.81
N ASP A 87 6.76 9.30 20.18
CA ASP A 87 7.98 8.74 20.74
C ASP A 87 7.86 8.50 22.26
N GLN A 88 8.87 7.86 22.85
CA GLN A 88 8.85 7.53 24.29
C GLN A 88 8.86 8.80 25.17
N ALA A 89 9.48 9.90 24.72
CA ALA A 89 9.45 11.17 25.41
C ALA A 89 8.03 11.77 25.42
N GLY A 90 7.34 11.75 24.29
CA GLY A 90 5.95 12.15 24.14
C GLY A 90 5.00 11.29 24.99
N VAL A 91 5.28 9.99 25.16
CA VAL A 91 4.53 9.15 26.09
C VAL A 91 4.69 9.64 27.53
N ARG A 92 5.93 9.85 27.98
CA ARG A 92 6.20 10.35 29.34
C ARG A 92 5.51 11.70 29.57
N GLN A 93 5.57 12.59 28.58
CA GLN A 93 4.91 13.89 28.65
C GLN A 93 3.39 13.77 28.71
N ALA A 94 2.77 12.98 27.82
CA ALA A 94 1.32 12.79 27.81
C ALA A 94 0.80 12.20 29.14
N LEU A 95 1.52 11.24 29.70
CA LEU A 95 1.20 10.68 31.02
C LEU A 95 1.35 11.72 32.13
N ALA A 96 2.39 12.55 32.08
CA ALA A 96 2.58 13.65 33.03
C ALA A 96 1.50 14.73 32.92
N ASP A 97 1.00 14.99 31.70
CA ASP A 97 -0.09 15.91 31.40
C ASP A 97 -1.48 15.32 31.77
N GLY A 98 -1.51 14.10 32.31
CA GLY A 98 -2.72 13.46 32.84
C GLY A 98 -3.50 12.62 31.83
N VAL A 99 -2.96 12.36 30.64
CA VAL A 99 -3.55 11.40 29.70
C VAL A 99 -3.44 10.00 30.31
N ALA A 100 -4.54 9.25 30.31
CA ALA A 100 -4.57 7.94 30.94
C ALA A 100 -3.72 6.92 30.15
N ALA A 101 -3.07 6.00 30.87
CA ALA A 101 -2.51 4.81 30.26
C ALA A 101 -3.64 3.85 29.88
N CYS A 102 -3.62 3.29 28.66
CA CYS A 102 -4.60 2.28 28.27
C CYS A 102 -4.52 1.07 29.23
N PRO A 103 -5.64 0.66 29.86
CA PRO A 103 -5.62 -0.43 30.84
C PRO A 103 -5.33 -1.81 30.21
N HIS A 104 -5.56 -1.96 28.90
CA HIS A 104 -5.35 -3.23 28.20
C HIS A 104 -3.89 -3.49 27.83
N CYS A 105 -3.19 -2.46 27.33
CA CYS A 105 -1.80 -2.60 26.92
C CYS A 105 -0.81 -2.06 27.95
N ARG A 106 -1.24 -1.31 28.97
CA ARG A 106 -0.43 -0.80 30.09
C ARG A 106 0.91 -0.18 29.67
N PRO A 107 0.90 0.86 28.82
CA PRO A 107 2.12 1.45 28.28
C PRO A 107 3.04 2.06 29.35
N ASP A 108 2.46 2.55 30.45
CA ASP A 108 3.13 3.08 31.63
C ASP A 108 4.13 2.10 32.26
N THR A 109 3.87 0.79 32.13
CA THR A 109 4.72 -0.27 32.71
C THR A 109 5.90 -0.68 31.83
N ALA A 110 5.93 -0.21 30.58
CA ALA A 110 6.93 -0.58 29.58
C ALA A 110 7.91 0.57 29.28
N LEU A 111 7.89 1.62 30.11
CA LEU A 111 8.81 2.74 30.02
C LEU A 111 10.03 2.44 30.89
N ASP A 112 11.15 2.09 30.25
CA ASP A 112 12.46 2.08 30.91
C ASP A 112 12.95 3.51 31.23
#